data_AF-A0A6I5CB88-F1
#
_entry.id   AF-A0A6I5CB88-F1
#
_cell.length_a   1.000
_cell.length_b   1.000
_cell.length_c   1.000
_cell.angle_alpha   90.00
_cell.angle_beta   90.00
_cell.angle_gamma   90.00
#
_symmetry.space_group_name_H-M   'P 1'
#
loop_
_entity.id
_entity.type
_entity.pdbx_description
1 polymer ?
#
loop_
_entity_poly.entity_id
_entity_poly.type
_entity_poly.pdbx_seq_one_letter_code
_entity_poly.pdbx_strand_id
1 'polypeptide(L)'
;TRLDAAVTRLRQGLGEASPVGARRLVELMALTLQASLLVRHAPAAVADAFCATRLGGDWGHSFGTLPDTAGLDAVLGRALPDFG
;
A
#
# COMPACT_ATOMS: atom_id res chain seq x y z
N THR A 1 -5.81 -4.92 -10.79
CA THR A 1 -5.96 -4.22 -9.50
C THR A 1 -4.77 -3.30 -9.24
N ARG A 2 -4.80 -2.45 -8.21
CA ARG A 2 -3.64 -1.58 -7.85
C ARG A 2 -2.39 -2.41 -7.51
N LEU A 3 -2.57 -3.56 -6.88
CA LEU A 3 -1.49 -4.51 -6.61
C LEU A 3 -0.89 -5.08 -7.90
N ASP A 4 -1.71 -5.47 -8.88
CA ASP A 4 -1.20 -6.00 -10.17
C ASP A 4 -0.39 -4.95 -10.94
N ALA A 5 -0.84 -3.70 -10.92
CA ALA A 5 -0.12 -2.59 -11.52
C ALA A 5 1.24 -2.36 -10.82
N ALA A 6 1.27 -2.42 -9.49
CA ALA A 6 2.50 -2.30 -8.71
C ALA A 6 3.47 -3.47 -8.99
N VAL A 7 2.97 -4.71 -9.10
CA VAL A 7 3.78 -5.88 -9.48
C VAL A 7 4.37 -5.72 -10.88
N THR A 8 3.58 -5.23 -11.84
CA THR A 8 4.06 -4.94 -13.20
C THR A 8 5.18 -3.89 -13.17
N ARG A 9 4.95 -2.77 -12.47
CA ARG A 9 5.95 -1.71 -12.31
C ARG A 9 7.22 -2.22 -11.62
N LEU A 10 7.08 -3.08 -10.61
CA LEU A 10 8.22 -3.65 -9.90
C LEU A 10 9.05 -4.55 -10.82
N ARG A 11 8.41 -5.40 -11.62
CA ARG A 11 9.11 -6.26 -12.60
C ARG A 11 9.90 -5.44 -13.62
N GLN A 12 9.31 -4.35 -14.13
CA GLN A 12 10.00 -3.41 -15.03
C GLN A 12 11.19 -2.74 -14.34
N GLY A 13 10.97 -2.19 -13.13
CA GLY A 13 12.02 -1.49 -12.38
C GLY A 13 13.22 -2.37 -11.99
N LEU A 14 13.01 -3.68 -11.82
CA LEU A 14 14.11 -4.64 -11.60
C LEU A 14 15.02 -4.79 -12.85
N GLY A 15 14.46 -4.68 -14.06
CA GLY A 15 15.22 -4.72 -15.31
C GLY A 15 15.99 -3.43 -15.62
N GLU A 16 15.58 -2.31 -15.01
CA GLU A 16 16.15 -0.97 -15.22
C GLU A 16 16.90 -0.45 -13.97
N ALA A 17 17.29 -1.36 -13.07
CA ALA A 17 17.88 -0.99 -11.79
C ALA A 17 19.18 -0.18 -11.95
N SER A 18 19.31 0.88 -11.16
CA SER A 18 20.50 1.73 -11.12
C SER A 18 20.83 2.16 -9.70
N PRO A 19 22.10 2.52 -9.39
CA PRO A 19 22.47 3.01 -8.06
C PRO A 19 21.67 4.25 -7.63
N VAL A 20 21.38 5.17 -8.57
CA VAL A 20 20.58 6.37 -8.30
C VAL A 20 19.14 6.02 -7.93
N GLY A 21 18.55 5.02 -8.61
CA GLY A 21 17.18 4.58 -8.38
C GLY A 21 17.00 3.58 -7.23
N ALA A 22 18.08 3.12 -6.61
CA ALA A 22 18.05 1.98 -5.69
C ALA A 22 17.03 2.14 -4.54
N ARG A 23 16.99 3.31 -3.90
CA ARG A 23 16.04 3.56 -2.79
C ARG A 23 14.59 3.50 -3.24
N ARG A 24 14.29 4.04 -4.43
CA ARG A 24 12.94 4.04 -5.00
C ARG A 24 12.49 2.63 -5.40
N LEU A 25 13.41 1.82 -5.93
CA LEU A 25 13.13 0.43 -6.27
C LEU A 25 12.85 -0.39 -5.00
N VAL A 26 13.67 -0.24 -3.96
CA VAL A 26 13.48 -0.92 -2.67
C VAL A 26 12.18 -0.50 -1.99
N GLU A 27 11.82 0.78 -2.04
CA GLU A 27 10.53 1.25 -1.56
C GLU A 27 9.36 0.56 -2.29
N LEU A 28 9.41 0.49 -3.63
CA LEU A 28 8.38 -0.22 -4.40
C LEU A 28 8.31 -1.71 -4.06
N MET A 29 9.46 -2.37 -3.83
CA MET A 29 9.51 -3.76 -3.36
C MET A 29 8.79 -3.93 -2.03
N ALA A 30 9.12 -3.08 -1.05
CA ALA A 30 8.55 -3.14 0.29
C ALA A 30 7.04 -2.89 0.27
N LEU A 31 6.58 -1.86 -0.47
CA LEU A 31 5.15 -1.53 -0.58
C LEU A 31 4.37 -2.64 -1.30
N THR A 32 4.93 -3.22 -2.36
CA THR A 32 4.28 -4.32 -3.10
C THR A 32 4.16 -5.57 -2.24
N LEU A 33 5.22 -5.90 -1.47
CA LEU A 33 5.18 -7.04 -0.53
C LEU A 33 4.15 -6.82 0.57
N GLN A 34 4.14 -5.64 1.20
CA GLN A 34 3.18 -5.29 2.25
C GLN A 34 1.74 -5.40 1.73
N ALA A 35 1.44 -4.82 0.57
CA ALA A 35 0.12 -4.92 -0.05
C ALA A 35 -0.27 -6.38 -0.31
N SER A 36 0.66 -7.20 -0.81
CA SER A 36 0.40 -8.63 -1.04
C SER A 36 0.08 -9.40 0.25
N LEU A 37 0.75 -9.07 1.35
CA LEU A 37 0.44 -9.67 2.66
C LEU A 37 -0.92 -9.22 3.19
N LEU A 38 -1.26 -7.94 3.08
CA LEU A 38 -2.54 -7.41 3.52
C LEU A 38 -3.71 -8.01 2.71
N VAL A 39 -3.58 -8.09 1.38
CA VAL A 39 -4.62 -8.71 0.52
C VAL A 39 -4.89 -10.17 0.90
N ARG A 40 -3.86 -10.90 1.34
CA ARG A 40 -3.99 -12.33 1.69
C ARG A 40 -4.46 -12.57 3.12
N HIS A 41 -4.19 -11.66 4.04
CA HIS A 41 -4.24 -11.96 5.47
C HIS A 41 -4.90 -10.88 6.34
N ALA A 42 -5.29 -9.73 5.79
CA ALA A 42 -5.95 -8.66 6.53
C ALA A 42 -7.41 -8.47 6.09
N PRO A 43 -8.24 -7.77 6.89
CA PRO A 43 -9.56 -7.33 6.46
C PRO A 43 -9.48 -6.53 5.16
N ALA A 44 -10.44 -6.73 4.25
CA ALA A 44 -10.44 -6.12 2.92
C ALA A 44 -10.27 -4.59 2.97
N ALA A 45 -11.00 -3.90 3.87
CA ALA A 45 -10.89 -2.45 4.06
C ALA A 45 -9.45 -1.97 4.34
N VAL A 46 -8.66 -2.75 5.10
CA VAL A 46 -7.26 -2.41 5.40
C VAL A 46 -6.39 -2.57 4.16
N ALA A 47 -6.58 -3.65 3.41
CA ALA A 47 -5.85 -3.91 2.17
C ALA A 47 -6.19 -2.85 1.09
N ASP A 48 -7.47 -2.50 0.97
CA ASP A 48 -7.97 -1.51 0.02
C ASP A 48 -7.45 -0.11 0.33
N ALA A 49 -7.53 0.33 1.60
CA ALA A 49 -6.98 1.60 2.03
C ALA A 49 -5.46 1.69 1.81
N PHE A 50 -4.72 0.61 2.12
CA PHE A 50 -3.28 0.55 1.87
C PHE A 50 -2.96 0.65 0.37
N CYS A 51 -3.65 -0.12 -0.46
CA CYS A 51 -3.43 -0.12 -1.91
C CYS A 51 -3.82 1.21 -2.55
N ALA A 52 -4.95 1.81 -2.18
CA ALA A 52 -5.40 3.10 -2.70
C ALA A 52 -4.36 4.21 -2.47
N THR A 53 -3.82 4.26 -1.27
CA THR A 53 -2.89 5.30 -0.86
C THR A 53 -1.46 5.00 -1.31
N ARG A 54 -0.86 3.88 -0.86
CA ARG A 54 0.58 3.60 -1.04
C ARG A 54 0.92 3.15 -2.47
N LEU A 55 -0.02 2.55 -3.20
CA LEU A 55 0.19 2.13 -4.59
C LEU A 55 -0.53 3.02 -5.59
N GLY A 56 -1.71 3.54 -5.23
CA GLY A 56 -2.53 4.39 -6.09
C GLY A 56 -2.23 5.88 -6.00
N GLY A 57 -1.49 6.34 -4.98
CA GLY A 57 -1.19 7.75 -4.78
C GLY A 57 -2.34 8.58 -4.21
N ASP A 58 -3.40 7.94 -3.73
CA ASP A 58 -4.58 8.59 -3.15
C ASP A 58 -4.30 9.00 -1.69
N TRP A 59 -3.33 9.90 -1.50
CA TRP A 59 -2.94 10.49 -0.22
C TRP A 59 -2.34 11.88 -0.45
N GLY A 60 -2.50 12.78 0.53
CA GLY A 60 -1.86 14.09 0.54
C GLY A 60 -0.52 14.08 1.27
N HIS A 61 0.24 15.19 1.22
CA HIS A 61 1.59 15.25 1.80
C HIS A 61 1.67 15.02 3.33
N SER A 62 0.55 15.14 4.04
CA SER A 62 0.43 14.91 5.48
C SER A 62 -0.28 13.60 5.77
N PHE A 63 0.03 12.98 6.91
CA PHE A 63 -0.79 11.89 7.44
C PHE A 63 -2.22 12.36 7.74
N GLY A 64 -3.18 11.42 7.71
CA GLY A 64 -4.60 11.71 7.92
C GLY A 64 -5.37 12.08 6.65
N THR A 65 -4.77 11.91 5.48
CA THR A 65 -5.33 12.27 4.16
C THR A 65 -5.80 11.03 3.38
N LEU A 66 -6.42 10.07 4.08
CA LEU A 66 -6.99 8.88 3.45
C LEU A 66 -8.25 9.25 2.66
N PRO A 67 -8.59 8.52 1.58
CA PRO A 67 -9.84 8.71 0.87
C PRO A 67 -11.05 8.32 1.73
N ASP A 68 -12.22 8.92 1.47
CA ASP A 68 -13.47 8.62 2.19
C ASP A 68 -13.89 7.16 2.12
N THR A 69 -13.38 6.43 1.13
CA THR A 69 -13.62 4.99 0.92
C THR A 69 -12.73 4.08 1.77
N ALA A 70 -11.85 4.62 2.62
CA ALA A 70 -10.84 3.84 3.35
C ALA A 70 -11.39 2.93 4.47
N GLY A 71 -12.69 3.02 4.81
CA GLY A 71 -13.31 2.14 5.83
C GLY A 71 -12.63 2.25 7.20
N LEU A 72 -12.52 3.49 7.72
CA LEU A 72 -11.70 3.82 8.88
C LEU A 72 -12.00 2.97 10.12
N ASP A 73 -13.27 2.66 10.38
CA ASP A 73 -13.66 1.83 11.54
C ASP A 73 -13.03 0.43 11.51
N ALA A 74 -12.94 -0.20 10.34
CA ALA A 74 -12.29 -1.50 10.20
C ALA A 74 -10.77 -1.41 10.38
N VAL A 75 -10.17 -0.30 9.94
CA VAL A 75 -8.74 -0.03 10.15
C VAL A 75 -8.44 0.16 11.63
N LEU A 76 -9.28 0.93 12.34
CA LEU A 76 -9.17 1.19 13.76
C LEU A 76 -9.44 -0.08 14.57
N GLY A 77 -10.49 -0.85 14.28
CA GLY A 77 -10.80 -2.12 14.93
C GLY A 77 -9.68 -3.16 14.82
N ARG A 78 -8.90 -3.15 13.74
CA ARG A 78 -7.70 -3.99 13.61
C ARG A 78 -6.53 -3.48 14.46
N ALA A 79 -6.36 -2.16 14.55
CA ALA A 79 -5.18 -1.53 15.14
C ALA A 79 -5.30 -1.32 16.66
N LEU A 80 -6.53 -1.19 17.16
CA LEU A 80 -6.85 -0.84 18.52
C LEU A 80 -7.73 -1.96 19.11
N PRO A 81 -7.21 -2.77 20.05
CA PRO A 81 -7.94 -3.91 20.64
C PRO A 81 -9.28 -3.54 21.31
N ASP A 82 -9.38 -2.30 21.81
CA ASP A 82 -10.57 -1.78 22.52
C ASP A 82 -11.38 -0.80 21.65
N PHE A 83 -11.21 -0.84 20.32
CA PHE A 83 -12.01 -0.01 19.43
C PHE A 83 -13.40 -0.61 19.26
N GLY A 84 -14.29 -0.20 20.16
CA GLY A 84 -15.67 -0.68 20.29
C GLY A 84 -16.12 -0.60 21.74
#